data_AF-A0A1B7P3Y6-F1
#
_entry.id   AF-A0A1B7P3Y6-F1
#
_cell.length_a   1.000
_cell.length_b   1.000
_cell.length_c   1.000
_cell.angle_alpha   90.00
_cell.angle_beta   90.00
_cell.angle_gamma   90.00
#
_symmetry.space_group_name_H-M   'P 1'
#
loop_
_entity.id
_entity.type
_entity.pdbx_description
1 polymer ?
#
loop_
_entity_poly.entity_id
_entity_poly.type
_entity_poly.pdbx_seq_one_letter_code
_entity_poly.pdbx_strand_id
1 'polypeptide(L)' 'MLKEAGLGVAWRAKSKVQLEAPTRLNGTSLVDILYLLGLREEEINELIAAGEKKG' A
#
# COMPACT_ATOMS: atom_id res chain seq x y z
N MET A 1 -11.11 -10.67 -7.03
CA MET A 1 -10.78 -9.67 -6.00
C MET A 1 -9.45 -8.96 -6.27
N LEU A 2 -8.29 -9.64 -6.27
CA LEU A 2 -7.03 -9.01 -6.75
C LEU A 2 -6.95 -8.95 -8.28
N LYS A 3 -7.42 -10.01 -8.93
CA LYS A 3 -7.45 -10.13 -10.41
C LYS A 3 -8.46 -9.20 -11.09
N GLU A 4 -9.45 -8.71 -10.34
CA GLU A 4 -10.51 -7.83 -10.84
C GLU A 4 -10.18 -6.34 -10.63
N ALA A 5 -9.22 -6.04 -9.75
CA ALA A 5 -8.78 -4.68 -9.49
C ALA A 5 -7.78 -4.23 -10.56
N GLY A 6 -7.82 -2.95 -10.95
CA GLY A 6 -6.82 -2.37 -11.87
C GLY A 6 -5.38 -2.46 -11.34
N LEU A 7 -5.21 -2.53 -10.02
CA LEU A 7 -3.93 -2.83 -9.35
C LEU A 7 -4.18 -3.69 -8.11
N GLY A 8 -3.96 -5.00 -8.23
CA GLY A 8 -3.99 -5.92 -7.08
C GLY A 8 -2.67 -5.93 -6.31
N VAL A 9 -2.70 -5.59 -5.02
CA VAL A 9 -1.50 -5.59 -4.15
C VAL A 9 -1.60 -6.69 -3.10
N ALA A 10 -0.68 -7.66 -3.14
CA ALA A 10 -0.53 -8.66 -2.09
C ALA A 10 0.22 -8.06 -0.89
N TRP A 11 -0.50 -7.76 0.19
CA TRP A 11 0.08 -7.28 1.45
C TRP A 11 0.39 -8.44 2.40
N ARG A 12 1.67 -8.66 2.72
CA ARG A 12 2.17 -9.71 3.64
C ARG A 12 1.51 -11.07 3.43
N ALA A 13 1.17 -11.40 2.19
CA ALA A 13 0.41 -12.58 1.85
C ALA A 13 1.29 -13.83 1.82
N LYS A 14 0.71 -15.02 1.91
CA LYS A 14 1.45 -16.29 1.71
C LYS A 14 2.02 -16.37 0.29
N SER A 15 3.11 -17.08 0.08
CA SER A 15 3.85 -17.13 -1.19
C SER A 15 2.98 -17.42 -2.41
N LYS A 16 2.00 -18.32 -2.29
CA LYS A 16 1.05 -18.61 -3.37
C LYS A 16 0.27 -17.37 -3.83
N VAL A 17 -0.22 -16.57 -2.89
CA VAL A 17 -0.98 -15.35 -3.16
C VAL A 17 -0.07 -14.25 -3.70
N GLN A 18 1.18 -14.18 -3.25
CA GLN A 18 2.15 -13.21 -3.79
C GLN A 18 2.48 -13.47 -5.27
N LEU A 19 2.55 -14.74 -5.68
CA LEU A 19 2.81 -15.12 -7.07
C LEU A 19 1.63 -14.80 -8.02
N GLU A 20 0.41 -14.79 -7.49
CA GLU A 20 -0.81 -14.51 -8.26
C GLU A 20 -1.11 -13.01 -8.39
N ALA A 21 -0.49 -12.17 -7.55
CA ALA A 21 -0.73 -10.72 -7.55
C ALA A 21 0.31 -9.99 -8.43
N PRO A 22 -0.10 -8.95 -9.18
CA PRO A 22 0.81 -8.16 -10.02
C PRO A 22 1.79 -7.33 -9.19
N THR A 23 1.48 -7.04 -7.92
CA THR A 23 2.35 -6.30 -7.01
C THR A 23 2.27 -6.89 -5.62
N ARG A 24 3.40 -6.85 -4.89
CA ARG A 24 3.48 -7.34 -3.51
C ARG A 24 4.19 -6.33 -2.62
N LEU A 25 3.70 -6.21 -1.39
CA LEU A 25 4.32 -5.42 -0.34
C LEU A 25 4.51 -6.31 0.89
N ASN A 26 5.72 -6.33 1.41
CA ASN A 26 6.12 -7.14 2.56
C ASN A 26 6.63 -6.26 3.73
N GLY A 27 6.32 -4.96 3.69
CA GLY A 27 6.70 -4.01 4.72
C GLY A 27 5.99 -4.22 6.06
N THR A 28 6.25 -3.30 6.98
CA THR A 28 5.63 -3.30 8.32
C THR A 28 4.39 -2.44 8.41
N SER A 29 4.18 -1.51 7.46
CA SER A 29 3.06 -0.55 7.48
C SER A 29 2.30 -0.49 6.16
N LEU A 30 0.98 -0.48 6.22
CA LEU A 30 0.11 -0.29 5.04
C LEU A 30 0.31 1.07 4.37
N VAL A 31 0.97 2.02 5.04
CA VAL A 31 1.40 3.31 4.47
C VAL A 31 2.21 3.10 3.18
N ASP A 32 2.93 1.98 3.05
CA ASP A 32 3.73 1.68 1.87
C ASP A 32 2.91 1.58 0.57
N ILE A 33 1.59 1.36 0.67
CA ILE A 33 0.68 1.38 -0.48
C ILE A 33 0.64 2.77 -1.13
N LEU A 34 0.82 3.85 -0.38
CA LEU A 34 0.75 5.22 -0.89
C LEU A 34 1.85 5.50 -1.93
N TYR A 35 3.01 4.87 -1.80
CA TYR A 35 4.06 4.94 -2.82
C TYR A 35 3.62 4.30 -4.14
N LEU A 36 2.83 3.20 -4.09
CA LEU A 36 2.28 2.57 -5.30
C LEU A 36 1.22 3.44 -5.99
N LEU A 37 0.60 4.35 -5.24
CA LEU A 37 -0.33 5.35 -5.76
C LEU A 37 0.39 6.60 -6.29
N GLY A 38 1.73 6.63 -6.24
CA GLY A 38 2.55 7.71 -6.79
C GLY A 38 2.86 8.85 -5.81
N LEU A 39 2.54 8.69 -4.53
CA LEU A 39 2.92 9.69 -3.51
C LEU A 39 4.40 9.57 -3.14
N ARG A 40 5.01 10.71 -2.87
CA ARG A 40 6.36 10.81 -2.29
C ARG A 40 6.28 10.87 -0.77
N GLU A 41 7.42 10.63 -0.13
CA GLU A 41 7.53 10.61 1.33
C GLU A 41 7.06 11.91 1.99
N GLU A 42 7.34 13.07 1.38
CA GLU A 42 6.92 14.37 1.92
C GLU A 42 5.39 14.49 1.93
N GLU A 43 4.74 14.08 0.83
CA GLU A 43 3.28 14.12 0.69
C GLU A 43 2.60 13.17 1.68
N ILE A 44 3.20 12.00 1.92
CA ILE A 44 2.72 11.02 2.91
C ILE A 44 2.83 11.59 4.33
N ASN A 45 3.96 12.21 4.66
CA ASN A 45 4.17 12.81 5.97
C ASN A 45 3.21 13.97 6.24
N GLU A 46 2.94 14.80 5.23
CA GLU A 46 1.91 15.85 5.31
C GLU A 46 0.52 15.27 5.59
N LEU A 47 0.14 14.18 4.92
CA LEU A 47 -1.15 13.51 5.14
C LEU A 47 -1.27 12.89 6.54
N ILE A 48 -0.20 12.24 7.04
CA ILE A 48 -0.16 11.68 8.40
C ILE A 48 -0.36 12.80 9.43
N ALA A 49 0.42 13.88 9.31
CA ALA A 49 0.31 15.03 10.21
C ALA A 49 -1.07 15.70 10.15
N ALA A 50 -1.72 15.71 8.98
CA ALA A 50 -3.07 16.23 8.82
C ALA A 50 -4.13 15.32 9.47
N GLY A 51 -3.92 14.00 9.48
CA GLY A 51 -4.79 13.02 10.13
C GLY A 51 -4.76 13.09 11.65
N GLU A 52 -3.57 13.24 12.24
CA GLU A 52 -3.38 13.35 13.69
C GLU A 52 -4.05 14.59 14.29
N LYS A 53 -4.12 15.70 13.54
CA LYS A 53 -4.80 16.93 13.96
C LYS A 53 -6.33 16.84 13.98
N LYS A 54 -6.91 15.79 13.40
CA LYS A 54 -8.36 15.57 13.35
C LYS A 54 -8.86 14.57 14.40
N GLY A 55 -7.95 13.94 15.16
CA GLY A 55 -8.26 12.96 16.20
C GLY A 55 -8.59 13.57 17.56
#